data_AF-A0A1Y1K247-F1
#
_entry.id   AF-A0A1Y1K247-F1
#
_cell.length_a   1.000
_cell.length_b   1.000
_cell.length_c   1.000
_cell.angle_alpha   90.00
_cell.angle_beta   90.00
_cell.angle_gamma   90.00
#
_symmetry.space_group_name_H-M   'P 1'
#
loop_
_entity.id
_entity.type
_entity.pdbx_description
1 polymer ?
#
loop_
_entity_poly.entity_id
_entity_poly.type
_entity_poly.pdbx_seq_one_letter_code
_entity_poly.pdbx_strand_id
1 'polypeptide(L)'
;FKLVNKQGHLCAIQECYDPDMHGDMSPRTQIVDSLVDFSGSHCFDPEEVIIRSTLPPVPVISASKLERVTDGLRPEELSDVPKKVRRTGTDEVFFFKAGFREHGHLRELEILSKINFSSYSDPSLRTSRLVGLVVWDDDVSCLMGFLLEYVEGETLTLRTRNASAARKMKWMRQVEATVKRLHQLGVVWGDAKPDNVIINAEGDAIVVDFGGGYTPGYIDKELQQTFQGDLIGLNQMAAEIGLRQRFG
;
A
#
# COMPACT_ATOMS: atom_id res chain seq x y z
N PHE A 1 -9.43 -24.31 -1.64
CA PHE A 1 -9.56 -24.84 -3.02
C PHE A 1 -9.80 -26.33 -2.95
N LYS A 2 -10.59 -26.87 -3.87
CA LYS A 2 -10.75 -28.32 -4.05
C LYS A 2 -10.11 -28.77 -5.35
N LEU A 3 -9.34 -29.84 -5.26
CA LEU A 3 -8.82 -30.53 -6.43
C LEU A 3 -9.90 -31.47 -6.96
N VAL A 4 -10.27 -31.28 -8.23
CA VAL A 4 -11.20 -32.18 -8.92
C VAL A 4 -10.57 -32.70 -10.20
N ASN A 5 -10.82 -33.97 -10.47
CA ASN A 5 -10.46 -34.59 -11.73
C ASN A 5 -11.60 -34.40 -12.73
N LYS A 6 -11.38 -33.58 -13.76
CA LYS A 6 -12.28 -33.44 -14.91
C LYS A 6 -11.68 -34.15 -16.12
N GLN A 7 -12.26 -35.28 -16.50
CA GLN A 7 -11.88 -36.05 -17.69
C GLN A 7 -10.37 -36.41 -17.75
N GLY A 8 -9.78 -36.78 -16.61
CA GLY A 8 -8.37 -37.15 -16.51
C GLY A 8 -7.42 -36.00 -16.18
N HIS A 9 -7.91 -34.76 -16.13
CA HIS A 9 -7.11 -33.58 -15.75
C HIS A 9 -7.44 -33.13 -14.33
N LEU A 10 -6.41 -32.96 -13.51
CA LEU A 10 -6.52 -32.35 -12.20
C LEU A 10 -6.69 -30.84 -12.36
N CYS A 11 -7.80 -30.30 -11.87
CA CYS A 11 -8.08 -28.88 -11.84
C CYS A 11 -8.28 -28.42 -10.38
N ALA A 12 -7.66 -27.30 -10.02
CA ALA A 12 -7.99 -26.60 -8.79
C ALA A 12 -9.24 -25.76 -9.04
N ILE A 13 -10.28 -25.97 -8.24
CA ILE A 13 -11.45 -25.09 -8.19
C ILE A 13 -11.38 -24.33 -6.87
N GLN A 14 -11.42 -23.01 -6.95
CA GLN A 14 -11.59 -22.18 -5.77
C GLN A 14 -13.01 -22.40 -5.25
N GLU A 15 -13.13 -22.93 -4.04
CA GLU A 15 -14.42 -23.02 -3.36
C GLU A 15 -14.81 -21.62 -2.89
N CYS A 16 -16.10 -21.33 -2.86
CA CYS A 16 -16.59 -20.12 -2.21
C CYS A 16 -16.13 -20.14 -0.75
N TYR A 17 -15.57 -19.03 -0.28
CA TYR A 17 -15.13 -18.91 1.09
C TYR A 17 -16.36 -18.98 2.03
N ASP A 18 -16.37 -19.99 2.89
CA ASP A 18 -17.34 -20.20 3.95
C ASP A 18 -16.74 -19.73 5.29
N PRO A 19 -17.22 -18.62 5.88
CA PRO A 19 -16.72 -18.08 7.14
C PRO A 19 -16.89 -19.05 8.33
N ASP A 20 -17.93 -19.89 8.32
CA ASP A 20 -18.20 -20.84 9.41
C ASP A 20 -17.19 -22.00 9.38
N MET A 21 -16.69 -22.35 8.20
CA MET A 21 -15.71 -23.42 7.98
C MET A 21 -14.26 -22.94 8.08
N HIS A 22 -13.98 -21.70 7.67
CA HIS A 22 -12.62 -21.18 7.55
C HIS A 22 -12.24 -20.16 8.64
N GLY A 23 -13.22 -19.71 9.44
CA GLY A 23 -13.05 -18.65 10.44
C GLY A 23 -12.93 -17.28 9.76
N ASP A 24 -13.40 -16.22 10.42
CA ASP A 24 -13.38 -14.85 9.90
C ASP A 24 -11.94 -14.35 9.66
N MET A 25 -11.55 -14.22 8.39
CA MET A 25 -10.25 -13.67 7.99
C MET A 25 -10.27 -12.14 7.83
N SER A 26 -11.39 -11.50 8.14
CA SER A 26 -11.51 -10.06 8.10
C SER A 26 -10.49 -9.42 9.06
N PRO A 27 -9.82 -8.33 8.67
CA PRO A 27 -9.07 -7.55 9.64
C PRO A 27 -9.95 -7.21 10.84
N ARG A 28 -9.48 -7.60 12.02
CA ARG A 28 -10.04 -7.19 13.31
C ARG A 28 -9.11 -6.25 14.06
N THR A 29 -8.35 -5.45 13.33
CA THR A 29 -7.49 -4.43 13.91
C THR A 29 -8.36 -3.36 14.57
N GLN A 30 -8.29 -3.25 15.89
CA GLN A 30 -9.11 -2.31 16.66
C GLN A 30 -8.46 -0.93 16.73
N ILE A 31 -9.26 0.10 16.54
CA ILE A 31 -8.90 1.50 16.73
C ILE A 31 -9.45 1.95 18.08
N VAL A 32 -8.57 2.32 18.99
CA VAL A 32 -8.92 2.65 20.39
C VAL A 32 -8.35 4.00 20.81
N ASP A 33 -9.01 4.66 21.76
CA ASP A 33 -8.54 5.94 22.28
C ASP A 33 -7.43 5.77 23.32
N SER A 34 -7.48 4.71 24.12
CA SER A 34 -6.44 4.38 25.10
C SER A 34 -6.23 2.86 25.25
N LEU A 35 -5.03 2.45 25.69
CA LEU A 35 -4.74 1.06 26.06
C LEU A 35 -5.45 0.61 27.36
N VAL A 36 -6.15 1.52 28.05
CA VAL A 36 -6.82 1.26 29.34
C VAL A 36 -8.25 0.76 29.14
N ASP A 37 -8.84 0.99 27.96
CA ASP A 37 -10.22 0.60 27.61
C ASP A 37 -10.42 -0.94 27.53
N PHE A 38 -9.36 -1.73 27.72
CA PHE A 38 -9.32 -3.17 27.47
C PHE A 38 -9.41 -4.06 28.71
N SER A 39 -9.71 -3.53 29.90
CA SER A 39 -9.69 -4.31 31.15
C SER A 39 -10.83 -5.34 31.32
N GLY A 40 -11.46 -5.82 30.23
CA GLY A 40 -12.77 -6.48 30.28
C GLY A 40 -12.96 -7.85 29.61
N SER A 41 -12.25 -8.23 28.53
CA SER A 41 -12.54 -9.52 27.87
C SER A 41 -11.42 -10.09 27.00
N HIS A 42 -11.15 -11.38 27.25
CA HIS A 42 -10.39 -12.41 26.52
C HIS A 42 -9.46 -12.04 25.33
N CYS A 43 -8.21 -12.52 25.44
CA CYS A 43 -7.23 -12.85 24.39
C CYS A 43 -7.28 -12.04 23.07
N PHE A 44 -6.57 -10.93 23.04
CA PHE A 44 -6.16 -10.30 21.77
C PHE A 44 -4.64 -10.25 21.67
N ASP A 45 -4.14 -10.36 20.45
CA ASP A 45 -2.73 -10.15 20.13
C ASP A 45 -2.45 -8.64 20.21
N PRO A 46 -1.49 -8.16 21.04
CA PRO A 46 -1.13 -6.75 21.14
C PRO A 46 -0.76 -6.10 19.79
N GLU A 47 -0.42 -6.90 18.77
CA GLU A 47 -0.17 -6.43 17.41
C GLU A 47 -1.45 -5.99 16.65
N GLU A 48 -2.65 -6.20 17.20
CA GLU A 48 -3.94 -5.94 16.55
C GLU A 48 -4.65 -4.66 17.04
N VAL A 49 -3.92 -3.75 17.70
CA VAL A 49 -4.47 -2.51 18.25
C VAL A 49 -3.74 -1.29 17.68
N ILE A 50 -4.52 -0.32 17.19
CA ILE A 50 -4.04 0.99 16.77
C ILE A 50 -4.61 2.04 17.72
N ILE A 51 -3.73 2.86 18.29
CA ILE A 51 -4.14 3.99 19.12
C ILE A 51 -4.57 5.15 18.21
N ARG A 52 -5.80 5.66 18.36
CA ARG A 52 -6.36 6.71 17.52
C ARG A 52 -5.49 7.97 17.49
N SER A 53 -4.82 8.31 18.59
CA SER A 53 -3.92 9.47 18.66
C SER A 53 -2.65 9.33 17.82
N THR A 54 -2.29 8.14 17.37
CA THR A 54 -1.15 7.93 16.46
C THR A 54 -1.54 8.04 14.99
N LEU A 55 -2.84 8.13 14.70
CA LEU A 55 -3.36 8.33 13.35
C LEU A 55 -3.53 9.84 13.08
N PRO A 56 -3.26 10.30 11.85
CA PRO A 56 -3.51 11.69 11.46
C PRO A 56 -5.02 11.97 11.45
N PRO A 57 -5.43 13.25 11.47
CA PRO A 57 -6.84 13.65 11.47
C PRO A 57 -7.49 13.48 10.08
N VAL A 58 -7.56 12.24 9.62
CA VAL A 58 -8.21 11.84 8.36
C VAL A 58 -9.64 11.36 8.63
N PRO A 59 -10.58 11.51 7.68
CA PRO A 59 -11.94 11.03 7.84
C PRO A 59 -11.99 9.51 8.04
N VAL A 60 -12.88 9.09 8.95
CA VAL A 60 -13.27 7.69 9.11
C VAL A 60 -14.55 7.47 8.29
N ILE A 61 -14.52 6.50 7.38
CA ILE A 61 -15.56 6.24 6.39
C ILE A 61 -16.04 4.80 6.53
N SER A 62 -17.36 4.62 6.60
CA SER A 62 -17.98 3.29 6.58
C SER A 62 -17.78 2.63 5.22
N ALA A 63 -17.50 1.33 5.19
CA ALA A 63 -17.30 0.59 3.94
C ALA A 63 -18.47 0.76 2.95
N SER A 64 -19.72 0.77 3.42
CA SER A 64 -20.92 1.02 2.59
C SER A 64 -20.99 2.38 1.88
N LYS A 65 -20.10 3.33 2.22
CA LYS A 65 -20.00 4.63 1.57
C LYS A 65 -18.97 4.67 0.44
N LEU A 66 -18.38 3.53 0.10
CA LEU A 66 -17.41 3.37 -0.96
C LEU A 66 -17.93 2.42 -2.04
N GLU A 67 -17.77 2.83 -3.29
CA GLU A 67 -18.16 2.09 -4.47
C GLU A 67 -16.94 1.74 -5.32
N ARG A 68 -16.89 0.53 -5.88
CA ARG A 68 -15.82 0.13 -6.80
C ARG A 68 -15.87 0.97 -8.07
N VAL A 69 -14.70 1.44 -8.51
CA VAL A 69 -14.52 1.98 -9.86
C VAL A 69 -13.96 0.86 -10.74
N THR A 70 -14.68 0.50 -11.80
CA THR A 70 -14.35 -0.68 -12.63
C THR A 70 -13.45 -0.37 -13.83
N ASP A 71 -13.25 0.91 -14.19
CA ASP A 71 -12.45 1.36 -15.35
C ASP A 71 -12.71 0.55 -16.65
N GLY A 72 -13.93 0.05 -16.83
CA GLY A 72 -14.33 -0.75 -18.00
C GLY A 72 -13.82 -2.21 -18.01
N LEU A 73 -13.25 -2.70 -16.92
CA LEU A 73 -12.86 -4.11 -16.75
C LEU A 73 -14.09 -5.03 -16.67
N ARG A 74 -13.93 -6.25 -17.21
CA ARG A 74 -14.97 -7.27 -17.11
C ARG A 74 -14.98 -7.87 -15.70
N PRO A 75 -16.12 -8.40 -15.22
CA PRO A 75 -16.23 -8.96 -13.86
C PRO A 75 -15.14 -10.00 -13.53
N GLU A 76 -14.71 -10.79 -14.50
CA GLU A 76 -13.70 -11.84 -14.31
C GLU A 76 -12.27 -11.29 -14.14
N GLU A 77 -12.05 -10.03 -14.48
CA GLU A 77 -10.76 -9.32 -14.37
C GLU A 77 -10.67 -8.49 -13.09
N LEU A 78 -11.79 -8.36 -12.36
CA LEU A 78 -11.85 -7.62 -11.11
C LEU A 78 -11.25 -8.45 -9.97
N SER A 79 -10.27 -7.89 -9.27
CA SER A 79 -9.85 -8.43 -7.98
C SER A 79 -11.03 -8.41 -7.00
N ASP A 80 -11.18 -9.46 -6.19
CA ASP A 80 -12.19 -9.55 -5.13
C ASP A 80 -12.22 -8.28 -4.27
N VAL A 81 -11.04 -7.73 -3.98
CA VAL A 81 -10.88 -6.48 -3.23
C VAL A 81 -10.68 -5.32 -4.21
N PRO A 82 -11.56 -4.31 -4.22
CA PRO A 82 -11.40 -3.17 -5.11
C PRO A 82 -10.19 -2.32 -4.70
N LYS A 83 -9.24 -2.09 -5.60
CA LYS A 83 -8.13 -1.15 -5.33
C LYS A 83 -8.49 0.30 -5.62
N LYS A 84 -9.41 0.54 -6.56
CA LYS A 84 -9.90 1.88 -6.91
C LYS A 84 -11.35 2.00 -6.46
N VAL A 85 -11.61 2.96 -5.58
CA VAL A 85 -12.93 3.19 -5.01
C VAL A 85 -13.31 4.66 -5.12
N ARG A 86 -14.61 4.94 -5.11
CA ARG A 86 -15.19 6.27 -5.10
C ARG A 86 -16.10 6.42 -3.90
N ARG A 87 -16.16 7.61 -3.31
CA ARG A 87 -17.15 7.89 -2.28
C ARG A 87 -18.55 8.08 -2.89
N THR A 88 -19.52 7.35 -2.38
CA THR A 88 -20.92 7.40 -2.83
C THR A 88 -21.44 8.83 -2.89
N GLY A 89 -22.05 9.18 -4.03
CA GLY A 89 -22.63 10.51 -4.24
C GLY A 89 -21.61 11.62 -4.52
N THR A 90 -20.34 11.29 -4.71
CA THR A 90 -19.28 12.25 -5.08
C THR A 90 -18.47 11.74 -6.25
N ASP A 91 -17.68 12.62 -6.87
CA ASP A 91 -16.72 12.21 -7.87
C ASP A 91 -15.33 11.87 -7.30
N GLU A 92 -15.15 11.93 -5.98
CA GLU A 92 -13.88 11.70 -5.30
C GLU A 92 -13.45 10.23 -5.41
N VAL A 93 -12.24 10.00 -5.96
CA VAL A 93 -11.66 8.67 -6.19
C VAL A 93 -10.45 8.47 -5.29
N PHE A 94 -10.33 7.27 -4.75
CA PHE A 94 -9.29 6.87 -3.82
C PHE A 94 -8.67 5.53 -4.23
N PHE A 95 -7.44 5.32 -3.78
CA PHE A 95 -6.82 4.00 -3.77
C PHE A 95 -7.09 3.33 -2.42
N PHE A 96 -7.83 2.21 -2.42
CA PHE A 96 -8.14 1.45 -1.21
C PHE A 96 -7.11 0.34 -0.97
N LYS A 97 -6.56 0.32 0.24
CA LYS A 97 -5.77 -0.80 0.76
C LYS A 97 -6.52 -1.46 1.90
N ALA A 98 -6.91 -2.71 1.71
CA ALA A 98 -7.50 -3.52 2.77
C ALA A 98 -6.44 -3.95 3.80
N GLY A 99 -6.84 -4.02 5.07
CA GLY A 99 -5.96 -4.35 6.19
C GLY A 99 -5.74 -5.87 6.35
N PHE A 100 -5.22 -6.58 5.36
CA PHE A 100 -5.02 -8.03 5.54
C PHE A 100 -3.90 -8.35 6.53
N ARG A 101 -4.18 -9.21 7.52
CA ARG A 101 -3.23 -9.65 8.58
C ARG A 101 -1.82 -9.95 8.07
N GLU A 102 -1.69 -10.55 6.89
CA GLU A 102 -0.40 -10.99 6.34
C GLU A 102 0.39 -9.91 5.55
N HIS A 103 -0.17 -8.71 5.32
CA HIS A 103 0.27 -7.84 4.22
C HIS A 103 1.00 -6.54 4.63
N GLY A 104 1.61 -6.45 5.82
CA GLY A 104 2.42 -5.28 6.20
C GLY A 104 1.64 -3.96 6.29
N HIS A 105 0.31 -4.02 6.25
CA HIS A 105 -0.58 -2.86 6.18
C HIS A 105 -0.47 -1.95 7.41
N LEU A 106 -0.17 -2.50 8.60
CA LEU A 106 0.07 -1.71 9.82
C LEU A 106 1.34 -0.88 9.71
N ARG A 107 2.43 -1.46 9.18
CA ARG A 107 3.68 -0.74 8.91
C ARG A 107 3.43 0.41 7.94
N GLU A 108 2.70 0.13 6.86
CA GLU A 108 2.36 1.16 5.88
C GLU A 108 1.55 2.29 6.51
N LEU A 109 0.52 1.96 7.28
CA LEU A 109 -0.33 2.93 7.95
C LEU A 109 0.46 3.77 8.97
N GLU A 110 1.37 3.16 9.72
CA GLU A 110 2.27 3.85 10.65
C GLU A 110 3.19 4.84 9.91
N ILE A 111 3.82 4.39 8.83
CA ILE A 111 4.72 5.22 8.02
C ILE A 111 3.95 6.40 7.40
N LEU A 112 2.81 6.13 6.79
CA LEU A 112 1.98 7.17 6.18
C LEU A 112 1.45 8.17 7.22
N SER A 113 1.17 7.71 8.44
CA SER A 113 0.82 8.56 9.57
C SER A 113 1.99 9.48 9.94
N LYS A 114 3.20 8.94 10.09
CA LYS A 114 4.43 9.75 10.34
C LYS A 114 4.67 10.78 9.23
N ILE A 115 4.48 10.40 7.97
CA ILE A 115 4.60 11.30 6.82
C ILE A 115 3.56 12.42 6.91
N ASN A 116 2.29 12.10 7.19
CA ASN A 116 1.23 13.10 7.32
C ASN A 116 1.50 14.12 8.44
N PHE A 117 2.05 13.71 9.58
CA PHE A 117 2.40 14.62 10.68
C PHE A 117 3.62 15.51 10.37
N SER A 118 4.57 15.02 9.59
CA SER A 118 5.85 15.70 9.35
C SER A 118 5.85 16.61 8.11
N SER A 119 4.91 16.42 7.18
CA SER A 119 5.10 16.86 5.79
C SER A 119 3.93 17.63 5.19
N TYR A 120 3.37 18.58 5.94
CA TYR A 120 2.52 19.60 5.29
C TYR A 120 3.40 20.47 4.38
N SER A 121 3.28 20.25 3.08
CA SER A 121 3.85 21.07 1.99
C SER A 121 5.34 20.88 1.64
N ASP A 122 5.96 19.74 1.93
CA ASP A 122 7.32 19.46 1.45
C ASP A 122 7.32 19.01 -0.03
N PRO A 123 7.80 19.84 -0.99
CA PRO A 123 7.78 19.51 -2.40
C PRO A 123 8.75 18.39 -2.78
N SER A 124 9.69 18.01 -1.90
CA SER A 124 10.63 16.90 -2.15
C SER A 124 10.04 15.53 -1.80
N LEU A 125 8.97 15.50 -0.99
CA LEU A 125 8.35 14.25 -0.55
C LEU A 125 7.20 13.83 -1.48
N ARG A 126 7.57 13.26 -2.63
CA ARG A 126 6.60 12.77 -3.64
C ARG A 126 6.16 11.35 -3.34
N THR A 127 5.13 11.22 -2.50
CA THR A 127 4.63 9.90 -2.12
C THR A 127 3.13 9.86 -1.93
N SER A 128 2.55 8.66 -1.87
CA SER A 128 1.14 8.46 -1.55
C SER A 128 0.78 9.07 -0.20
N ARG A 129 -0.39 9.69 -0.11
CA ARG A 129 -0.88 10.33 1.11
C ARG A 129 -2.08 9.58 1.66
N LEU A 130 -2.09 9.32 2.96
CA LEU A 130 -3.24 8.79 3.67
C LEU A 130 -4.31 9.88 3.77
N VAL A 131 -5.51 9.58 3.27
CA VAL A 131 -6.64 10.53 3.20
C VAL A 131 -7.92 10.01 3.84
N GLY A 132 -7.94 8.76 4.32
CA GLY A 132 -9.07 8.24 5.06
C GLY A 132 -8.81 6.87 5.67
N LEU A 133 -9.62 6.52 6.66
CA LEU A 133 -9.70 5.19 7.25
C LEU A 133 -11.02 4.57 6.87
N VAL A 134 -11.02 3.28 6.59
CA VAL A 134 -12.23 2.52 6.25
C VAL A 134 -12.52 1.57 7.39
N VAL A 135 -13.73 1.64 7.92
CA VAL A 135 -14.21 0.80 9.03
C VAL A 135 -15.38 -0.05 8.59
N TRP A 136 -15.64 -1.11 9.35
CA TRP A 136 -16.81 -1.95 9.15
C TRP A 136 -18.08 -1.20 9.53
N ASP A 137 -19.16 -1.45 8.79
CA ASP A 137 -20.45 -0.79 9.02
C ASP A 137 -21.11 -1.21 10.34
N ASP A 138 -20.88 -2.45 10.77
CA ASP A 138 -21.38 -3.02 12.02
C ASP A 138 -20.45 -2.78 13.21
N ASP A 139 -19.19 -2.44 12.97
CA ASP A 139 -18.22 -2.06 14.00
C ASP A 139 -17.26 -0.94 13.54
N VAL A 140 -17.60 0.29 13.91
CA VAL A 140 -16.81 1.49 13.59
C VAL A 140 -15.47 1.59 14.33
N SER A 141 -15.24 0.72 15.32
CA SER A 141 -13.95 0.61 16.01
C SER A 141 -13.00 -0.35 15.27
N CYS A 142 -13.51 -1.12 14.32
CA CYS A 142 -12.75 -2.12 13.59
C CYS A 142 -12.29 -1.56 12.23
N LEU A 143 -10.98 -1.52 12.01
CA LEU A 143 -10.39 -1.06 10.75
C LEU A 143 -10.53 -2.14 9.67
N MET A 144 -11.24 -1.84 8.59
CA MET A 144 -11.27 -2.69 7.38
C MET A 144 -10.05 -2.42 6.48
N GLY A 145 -9.59 -1.16 6.44
CA GLY A 145 -8.48 -0.73 5.61
C GLY A 145 -8.33 0.78 5.60
N PHE A 146 -7.61 1.33 4.62
CA PHE A 146 -7.38 2.77 4.53
C PHE A 146 -7.37 3.27 3.08
N LEU A 147 -7.57 4.57 2.93
CA LEU A 147 -7.65 5.27 1.67
C LEU A 147 -6.40 6.11 1.46
N LEU A 148 -5.78 5.93 0.29
CA LEU A 148 -4.73 6.79 -0.20
C LEU A 148 -5.27 7.68 -1.33
N GLU A 149 -4.62 8.83 -1.53
CA GLU A 149 -4.81 9.60 -2.76
C GLU A 149 -4.61 8.68 -3.97
N TYR A 150 -5.57 8.71 -4.90
CA TYR A 150 -5.44 7.95 -6.13
C TYR A 150 -4.50 8.70 -7.08
N VAL A 151 -3.35 8.09 -7.38
CA VAL A 151 -2.39 8.62 -8.35
C VAL A 151 -2.67 8.02 -9.72
N GLU A 152 -3.27 8.80 -10.61
CA GLU A 152 -3.48 8.42 -12.01
C GLU A 152 -2.11 8.34 -12.71
N GLY A 153 -1.81 7.20 -13.36
CA GLY A 153 -0.53 7.00 -14.02
C GLY A 153 -0.18 5.55 -14.30
N GLU A 154 1.05 5.32 -14.72
CA GLU A 154 1.61 4.00 -14.99
C GLU A 154 2.80 3.73 -14.06
N THR A 155 3.06 2.47 -13.71
CA THR A 155 4.27 2.13 -12.96
C THR A 155 5.53 2.49 -13.76
N LEU A 156 6.63 2.76 -13.07
CA LEU A 156 7.93 3.04 -13.70
C LEU A 156 8.36 1.87 -14.60
N THR A 157 8.06 0.63 -14.21
CA THR A 157 8.27 -0.60 -15.01
C THR A 157 7.66 -0.50 -16.41
N LEU A 158 6.41 -0.03 -16.50
CA LEU A 158 5.71 0.10 -17.78
C LEU A 158 6.17 1.35 -18.53
N ARG A 159 6.26 2.49 -17.83
CA ARG A 159 6.56 3.78 -18.43
C ARG A 159 7.96 3.85 -19.05
N THR A 160 8.93 3.14 -18.48
CA THR A 160 10.33 3.18 -18.92
C THR A 160 10.56 2.59 -20.31
N ARG A 161 9.68 1.70 -20.79
CA ARG A 161 9.83 1.01 -22.08
C ARG A 161 9.89 1.97 -23.28
N ASN A 162 9.16 3.07 -23.19
CA ASN A 162 9.04 4.08 -24.25
C ASN A 162 9.66 5.44 -23.87
N ALA A 163 10.44 5.50 -22.79
CA ALA A 163 10.96 6.75 -22.24
C ALA A 163 12.38 7.05 -22.73
N SER A 164 12.68 8.33 -22.96
CA SER A 164 14.05 8.78 -23.23
C SER A 164 14.92 8.68 -21.96
N ALA A 165 16.23 8.57 -22.14
CA ALA A 165 17.19 8.57 -21.03
C ALA A 165 17.04 9.80 -20.11
N ALA A 166 16.71 10.97 -20.69
CA ALA A 166 16.48 12.19 -19.93
C ALA A 166 15.26 12.08 -18.99
N ARG A 167 14.16 11.45 -19.43
CA ARG A 167 12.98 11.23 -18.59
C ARG A 167 13.26 10.22 -17.48
N LYS A 168 13.93 9.12 -17.81
CA LYS A 168 14.37 8.12 -16.83
C LYS A 168 15.25 8.74 -15.74
N MET A 169 16.19 9.59 -16.15
CA MET A 169 17.06 10.33 -15.23
C MET A 169 16.28 11.31 -14.35
N LYS A 170 15.29 12.04 -14.92
CA LYS A 170 14.38 12.90 -14.15
C LYS A 170 13.67 12.08 -13.05
N TRP A 171 13.07 10.95 -13.42
CA TRP A 171 12.33 10.11 -12.48
C TRP A 171 13.23 9.58 -11.36
N MET A 172 14.40 9.04 -11.68
CA MET A 172 15.31 8.55 -10.64
C MET A 172 15.77 9.64 -9.67
N ARG A 173 15.99 10.88 -10.14
CA ARG A 173 16.30 12.01 -9.25
C ARG A 173 15.14 12.37 -8.32
N GLN A 174 13.90 12.27 -8.79
CA GLN A 174 12.72 12.50 -7.97
C GLN A 174 12.54 11.40 -6.92
N VAL A 175 12.76 10.14 -7.30
CA VAL A 175 12.73 9.00 -6.38
C VAL A 175 13.84 9.14 -5.33
N GLU A 176 15.08 9.43 -5.75
CA GLU A 176 16.22 9.65 -4.84
C GLU A 176 15.95 10.81 -3.86
N ALA A 177 15.44 11.95 -4.34
CA ALA A 177 15.08 13.07 -3.48
C ALA A 177 14.01 12.70 -2.44
N THR A 178 13.00 11.93 -2.86
CA THR A 178 11.94 11.43 -1.97
C THR A 178 12.49 10.48 -0.92
N VAL A 179 13.31 9.48 -1.32
CA VAL A 179 13.93 8.51 -0.40
C VAL A 179 14.85 9.20 0.58
N LYS A 180 15.70 10.12 0.12
CA LYS A 180 16.54 10.93 0.99
C LYS A 180 15.73 11.70 2.03
N ARG A 181 14.57 12.25 1.61
CA ARG A 181 13.70 12.98 2.54
C ARG A 181 13.02 12.05 3.55
N LEU A 182 12.55 10.89 3.12
CA LEU A 182 12.04 9.84 4.01
C LEU A 182 13.09 9.45 5.06
N HIS A 183 14.34 9.22 4.63
CA HIS A 183 15.43 8.84 5.52
C HIS A 183 15.74 9.92 6.56
N GLN A 184 15.69 11.20 6.18
CA GLN A 184 15.83 12.32 7.12
C GLN A 184 14.72 12.38 8.18
N LEU A 185 13.53 11.84 7.87
CA LEU A 185 12.42 11.70 8.79
C LEU A 185 12.49 10.40 9.61
N GLY A 186 13.56 9.61 9.47
CA GLY A 186 13.70 8.31 10.10
C GLY A 186 12.80 7.23 9.51
N VAL A 187 12.28 7.43 8.29
CA VAL A 187 11.41 6.50 7.59
C VAL A 187 12.21 5.70 6.57
N VAL A 188 12.06 4.38 6.61
CA VAL A 188 12.59 3.46 5.59
C VAL A 188 11.46 3.09 4.62
N TRP A 189 11.70 3.20 3.32
CA TRP A 189 10.73 2.79 2.30
C TRP A 189 10.48 1.29 2.37
N GLY A 190 11.54 0.48 2.25
CA GLY A 190 11.56 -0.93 2.59
C GLY A 190 11.17 -1.91 1.48
N ASP A 191 10.79 -1.42 0.30
CA ASP A 191 10.57 -2.24 -0.91
C ASP A 191 10.83 -1.39 -2.17
N ALA A 192 12.03 -0.83 -2.28
CA ALA A 192 12.43 0.02 -3.39
C ALA A 192 12.54 -0.79 -4.70
N LYS A 193 11.52 -0.70 -5.56
CA LYS A 193 11.45 -1.33 -6.88
C LYS A 193 10.62 -0.50 -7.87
N PRO A 194 10.80 -0.66 -9.20
CA PRO A 194 10.10 0.17 -10.18
C PRO A 194 8.57 0.02 -10.14
N ASP A 195 8.03 -1.11 -9.69
CA ASP A 195 6.58 -1.30 -9.55
C ASP A 195 5.97 -0.44 -8.43
N ASN A 196 6.78 -0.05 -7.44
CA ASN A 196 6.37 0.81 -6.33
C ASN A 196 6.63 2.30 -6.64
N VAL A 197 6.81 2.66 -7.92
CA VAL A 197 6.91 4.04 -8.38
C VAL A 197 5.88 4.27 -9.48
N ILE A 198 4.99 5.23 -9.29
CA ILE A 198 4.00 5.63 -10.29
C ILE A 198 4.51 6.89 -10.99
N ILE A 199 4.45 6.91 -12.33
CA ILE A 199 4.64 8.11 -13.12
C ILE A 199 3.27 8.72 -13.38
N ASN A 200 2.99 9.85 -12.74
CA ASN A 200 1.70 10.50 -12.80
C ASN A 200 1.45 11.20 -14.16
N ALA A 201 0.26 11.79 -14.31
CA ALA A 201 -0.14 12.52 -15.52
C ALA A 201 0.80 13.70 -15.86
N GLU A 202 1.37 14.37 -14.85
CA GLU A 202 2.36 15.44 -15.00
C GLU A 202 3.75 14.92 -15.42
N GLY A 203 3.94 13.61 -15.46
CA GLY A 203 5.20 12.96 -15.80
C GLY A 203 6.24 13.04 -14.69
N ASP A 204 5.81 13.13 -13.44
CA ASP A 204 6.62 13.08 -12.23
C ASP A 204 6.54 11.70 -11.57
N ALA A 205 7.63 11.28 -10.93
CA ALA A 205 7.69 10.03 -10.19
C ALA A 205 7.17 10.21 -8.76
N ILE A 206 6.24 9.34 -8.37
CA ILE A 206 5.62 9.27 -7.05
C ILE A 206 5.96 7.92 -6.43
N VAL A 207 6.62 7.93 -5.27
CA VAL A 207 6.94 6.74 -4.48
C VAL A 207 5.68 6.24 -3.79
N VAL A 208 5.36 4.97 -3.94
CA VAL A 208 4.19 4.34 -3.29
C VAL A 208 4.60 3.06 -2.58
N ASP A 209 3.66 2.51 -1.83
CA ASP A 209 3.78 1.24 -1.11
C ASP A 209 4.84 1.22 0.00
N PHE A 210 4.37 1.34 1.24
CA PHE A 210 5.19 1.21 2.45
C PHE A 210 4.84 -0.05 3.26
N GLY A 211 4.15 -1.02 2.68
CA GLY A 211 3.89 -2.30 3.34
C GLY A 211 5.20 -3.06 3.61
N GLY A 212 6.24 -2.72 2.83
CA GLY A 212 7.48 -3.47 2.78
C GLY A 212 7.28 -4.79 2.03
N GLY A 213 8.36 -5.54 1.90
CA GLY A 213 8.31 -6.81 1.24
C GLY A 213 9.70 -7.38 1.04
N TYR A 214 9.72 -8.65 0.65
CA TYR A 214 10.93 -9.25 0.13
C TYR A 214 10.74 -9.52 -1.35
N THR A 215 11.59 -8.91 -2.17
CA THR A 215 11.74 -9.28 -3.56
C THR A 215 13.04 -10.10 -3.70
N PRO A 216 12.97 -11.44 -3.79
CA PRO A 216 14.15 -12.29 -3.91
C PRO A 216 15.03 -11.88 -5.10
N GLY A 217 16.33 -11.72 -4.87
CA GLY A 217 17.28 -11.30 -5.90
C GLY A 217 17.43 -9.79 -6.09
N TYR A 218 16.62 -8.97 -5.41
CA TYR A 218 16.81 -7.52 -5.36
C TYR A 218 17.74 -7.17 -4.17
N ILE A 219 17.35 -7.46 -2.93
CA ILE A 219 18.13 -7.07 -1.75
C ILE A 219 18.37 -8.30 -0.87
N ASP A 220 19.57 -8.43 -0.30
CA ASP A 220 19.86 -9.48 0.69
C ASP A 220 18.88 -9.40 1.85
N LYS A 221 18.48 -10.56 2.39
CA LYS A 221 17.42 -10.62 3.41
C LYS A 221 17.70 -9.75 4.63
N GLU A 222 18.97 -9.63 5.00
CA GLU A 222 19.45 -8.86 6.15
C GLU A 222 19.36 -7.33 5.94
N LEU A 223 19.28 -6.88 4.69
CA LEU A 223 19.21 -5.46 4.34
C LEU A 223 17.78 -5.01 4.04
N GLN A 224 16.79 -5.91 4.09
CA GLN A 224 15.38 -5.57 3.92
C GLN A 224 14.92 -4.58 4.98
N GLN A 225 14.06 -3.64 4.57
CA GLN A 225 13.50 -2.64 5.49
C GLN A 225 14.58 -1.88 6.28
N THR A 226 15.77 -1.69 5.68
CA THR A 226 16.83 -0.82 6.21
C THR A 226 17.11 0.37 5.29
N PHE A 227 17.69 1.45 5.83
CA PHE A 227 18.16 2.58 5.02
C PHE A 227 19.14 2.14 3.94
N GLN A 228 20.06 1.24 4.27
CA GLN A 228 21.03 0.70 3.31
C GLN A 228 20.34 -0.11 2.20
N GLY A 229 19.31 -0.89 2.55
CA GLY A 229 18.49 -1.62 1.59
C GLY A 229 17.84 -0.70 0.57
N ASP A 230 17.25 0.41 1.01
CA ASP A 230 16.65 1.40 0.10
C ASP A 230 17.67 1.97 -0.90
N LEU A 231 18.89 2.29 -0.44
CA LEU A 231 19.95 2.80 -1.32
C LEU A 231 20.41 1.76 -2.34
N ILE A 232 20.49 0.49 -1.93
CA ILE A 232 20.79 -0.62 -2.87
C ILE A 232 19.67 -0.76 -3.89
N GLY A 233 18.41 -0.74 -3.44
CA GLY A 233 17.23 -0.81 -4.30
C GLY A 233 17.16 0.34 -5.30
N LEU A 234 17.50 1.58 -4.91
CA LEU A 234 17.61 2.72 -5.82
C LEU A 234 18.61 2.47 -6.95
N ASN A 235 19.78 1.92 -6.64
CA ASN A 235 20.81 1.62 -7.64
C ASN A 235 20.38 0.49 -8.59
N GLN A 236 19.69 -0.52 -8.07
CA GLN A 236 19.16 -1.61 -8.89
C GLN A 236 18.05 -1.14 -9.81
N MET A 237 17.13 -0.33 -9.29
CA MET A 237 16.07 0.31 -10.07
C MET A 237 16.66 1.13 -11.23
N ALA A 238 17.68 1.95 -10.95
CA ALA A 238 18.39 2.71 -11.99
C ALA A 238 18.98 1.81 -13.07
N ALA A 239 19.65 0.72 -12.68
CA ALA A 239 20.25 -0.24 -13.59
C ALA A 239 19.18 -0.94 -14.46
N GLU A 240 18.08 -1.36 -13.85
CA GLU A 240 16.96 -2.04 -14.50
C GLU A 240 16.32 -1.18 -15.59
N ILE A 241 16.18 0.13 -15.33
CA ILE A 241 15.64 1.05 -16.34
C ILE A 241 16.69 1.51 -17.38
N GLY A 242 17.94 1.03 -17.28
CA GLY A 242 19.01 1.26 -18.25
C GLY A 242 19.89 2.49 -17.97
N LEU A 243 19.92 3.01 -16.73
CA LEU A 243 20.84 4.07 -16.32
C LEU A 243 22.11 3.47 -15.73
N ARG A 244 23.25 4.12 -15.99
CA ARG A 244 24.58 3.68 -15.50
C ARG A 244 25.08 4.48 -14.30
N GLN A 245 24.34 5.51 -13.88
CA GLN A 245 24.70 6.36 -12.75
C GLN A 245 24.27 5.69 -11.44
N ARG A 246 25.07 5.88 -10.38
CA ARG A 246 24.71 5.49 -9.01
C ARG A 246 23.90 6.60 -8.34
N PHE A 247 22.95 6.17 -7.50
CA PHE A 247 22.02 7.00 -6.72
C PHE A 247 22.14 6.60 -5.25
N GLY A 248 22.00 7.55 -4.33
CA GLY A 248 22.18 7.34 -2.88
C GLY A 248 23.34 8.12 -2.28
#